data_AF-A0A0Q9MWK9-F1
#
_entry.id   AF-A0A0Q9MWK9-F1
#
_cell.length_a   1.000
_cell.length_b   1.000
_cell.length_c   1.000
_cell.angle_alpha   90.00
_cell.angle_beta   90.00
_cell.angle_gamma   90.00
#
_symmetry.space_group_name_H-M   'P 1'
#
loop_
_entity.id
_entity.type
_entity.pdbx_description
1 polymer ?
#
loop_
_entity_poly.entity_id
_entity_poly.type
_entity_poly.pdbx_seq_one_letter_code
_entity_poly.pdbx_strand_id
1 'polypeptide(L)'
;MRWDEAPDDRGRVRFAAAAEAVEGYGGRALNGRALHPAGGYLFPDQDGEGWWVIFQPWPSTGGQGHRVPGDILACNDSYGDMVHVMVLAAGVREDDAEAAFRADVPVSLADAARVAATVPHVAAPAHRDGTTTYPPVSRRGPTGAG
;
A
#
# COMPACT_ATOMS: atom_id res chain seq x y z
N MET A 1 13.87 18.65 -1.22
CA MET A 1 14.03 17.40 -0.42
C MET A 1 15.09 16.48 -1.01
N ARG A 2 15.87 15.79 -0.17
CA ARG A 2 16.91 14.85 -0.63
C ARG A 2 16.28 13.47 -0.79
N TRP A 3 16.01 13.08 -2.03
CA TRP A 3 15.87 11.67 -2.38
C TRP A 3 17.23 11.05 -2.11
N ASP A 4 17.40 10.44 -0.93
CA ASP A 4 18.60 9.63 -0.68
C ASP A 4 18.48 8.40 -1.58
N GLU A 5 19.00 8.53 -2.79
CA GLU A 5 19.29 7.47 -3.74
C GLU A 5 20.43 6.61 -3.16
N ALA A 6 20.20 6.04 -1.99
CA ALA A 6 21.09 5.09 -1.36
C ALA A 6 20.64 3.70 -1.82
N PRO A 7 21.52 2.90 -2.46
CA PRO A 7 21.23 1.50 -2.67
C PRO A 7 21.00 0.87 -1.29
N ASP A 8 19.80 0.33 -1.05
CA ASP A 8 19.55 -0.52 0.11
C ASP A 8 20.38 -1.82 -0.04
N ASP A 9 20.52 -2.61 1.02
CA ASP A 9 21.28 -3.89 1.08
C ASP A 9 20.96 -4.89 -0.06
N ARG A 10 19.88 -4.63 -0.81
CA ARG A 10 19.38 -5.42 -1.94
C ARG A 10 19.44 -4.74 -3.31
N GLY A 11 20.09 -3.58 -3.45
CA GLY A 11 20.16 -2.82 -4.71
C GLY A 11 18.84 -2.13 -5.12
N ARG A 12 17.89 -1.99 -4.17
CA ARG A 12 16.61 -1.30 -4.39
C ARG A 12 16.71 0.15 -3.95
N VAL A 13 15.97 1.04 -4.61
CA VAL A 13 15.81 2.44 -4.18
C VAL A 13 14.90 2.48 -2.96
N ARG A 14 15.36 3.10 -1.88
CA ARG A 14 14.56 3.34 -0.67
C ARG A 14 13.95 4.74 -0.72
N PHE A 15 12.68 4.85 -0.40
CA PHE A 15 11.97 6.12 -0.31
C PHE A 15 11.64 6.38 1.15
N ALA A 16 12.16 7.49 1.68
CA ALA A 16 11.89 7.94 3.03
C ALA A 16 11.50 9.41 3.01
N ALA A 17 10.35 9.74 3.58
CA ALA A 17 9.88 11.11 3.74
C ALA A 17 9.23 11.28 5.11
N ALA A 18 9.49 12.43 5.75
CA ALA A 18 8.88 12.77 7.02
C ALA A 18 7.36 12.95 6.87
N ALA A 19 6.60 12.80 7.95
CA ALA A 19 5.15 12.99 7.93
C ALA A 19 4.75 14.39 7.43
N GLU A 20 5.54 15.42 7.78
CA GLU A 20 5.34 16.80 7.29
C GLU A 20 5.63 17.01 5.80
N ALA A 21 6.35 16.07 5.18
CA ALA A 21 6.79 16.10 3.79
C ALA A 21 5.92 15.23 2.88
N VAL A 22 4.88 14.60 3.43
CA VAL A 22 4.04 13.61 2.75
C VAL A 22 2.61 14.13 2.70
N GLU A 23 2.11 14.29 1.48
CA GLU A 23 0.72 14.63 1.21
C GLU A 23 -0.05 13.39 0.74
N GLY A 24 -1.31 13.24 1.14
CA GLY A 24 -2.17 12.13 0.69
C GLY A 24 -2.07 10.82 1.49
N TYR A 25 -1.06 10.65 2.35
CA TYR A 25 -0.89 9.46 3.22
C TYR A 25 -1.30 9.67 4.69
N GLY A 26 -2.29 10.55 4.92
CA GLY A 26 -2.90 10.75 6.25
C GLY A 26 -1.93 11.27 7.33
N GLY A 27 -0.91 12.04 6.95
CA GLY A 27 0.08 12.58 7.88
C GLY A 27 1.02 11.53 8.48
N ARG A 28 1.18 10.38 7.82
CA ARG A 28 2.14 9.34 8.23
C ARG A 28 3.43 9.52 7.45
N ALA A 29 4.56 9.31 8.13
CA ALA A 29 5.85 9.26 7.48
C ALA A 29 5.90 8.09 6.49
N LEU A 30 6.67 8.29 5.42
CA LEU A 30 6.90 7.31 4.39
C LEU A 30 8.25 6.64 4.61
N ASN A 31 8.28 5.32 4.60
CA ASN A 31 9.48 4.50 4.70
C ASN A 31 9.28 3.22 3.89
N GLY A 32 9.22 3.39 2.58
CA GLY A 32 8.98 2.31 1.64
C GLY A 32 10.19 2.03 0.76
N ARG A 33 10.10 0.97 -0.04
CA ARG A 33 11.12 0.57 -1.00
C ARG A 33 10.50 0.37 -2.37
N ALA A 34 11.27 0.64 -3.42
CA ALA A 34 10.86 0.34 -4.78
C ALA A 34 10.48 -1.15 -4.91
N LEU A 35 9.35 -1.43 -5.55
CA LEU A 35 8.92 -2.82 -5.83
C LEU A 35 9.86 -3.53 -6.82
N HIS A 36 10.66 -2.80 -7.60
CA HIS A 36 11.58 -3.37 -8.60
C HIS A 36 13.08 -3.15 -8.26
N PRO A 37 13.95 -4.17 -8.43
CA PRO A 37 15.35 -4.17 -8.02
C PRO A 37 16.35 -3.36 -8.86
N ALA A 38 15.93 -2.70 -9.95
CA ALA A 38 16.87 -1.98 -10.82
C ALA A 38 16.54 -0.49 -11.03
N GLY A 39 15.38 0.00 -10.56
CA GLY A 39 15.00 1.38 -10.83
C GLY A 39 13.52 1.69 -10.65
N GLY A 40 12.80 0.96 -9.79
CA GLY A 40 11.36 1.18 -9.56
C GLY A 40 10.48 1.04 -10.81
N TYR A 41 9.17 1.19 -10.62
CA TYR A 41 8.26 1.46 -11.73
C TYR A 41 8.04 2.96 -11.76
N LEU A 42 8.77 3.63 -12.66
CA LEU A 42 8.58 5.03 -12.98
C LEU A 42 7.67 5.12 -14.21
N PHE A 43 6.50 5.71 -14.05
CA PHE A 43 5.66 6.07 -15.18
C PHE A 43 5.28 7.54 -15.13
N PRO A 44 5.16 8.20 -16.29
CA PRO A 44 4.63 9.55 -16.35
C PRO A 44 3.13 9.54 -16.07
N ASP A 45 2.65 10.55 -15.34
CA ASP A 45 1.22 10.86 -15.28
C ASP A 45 0.74 11.54 -16.57
N GLN A 46 -0.56 11.78 -16.65
CA GLN A 46 -1.19 12.65 -17.65
C GLN A 46 -0.58 14.06 -17.71
N ASP A 47 0.00 14.54 -16.60
CA ASP A 47 0.69 15.83 -16.50
C ASP A 47 2.20 15.73 -16.80
N GLY A 48 2.71 14.53 -17.13
CA GLY A 48 4.13 14.28 -17.41
C GLY A 48 5.01 14.15 -16.16
N GLU A 49 4.43 14.22 -14.96
CA GLU A 49 5.15 14.03 -13.70
C GLU A 49 5.42 12.55 -13.43
N GLY A 50 6.62 12.23 -12.94
CA GLY A 50 7.04 10.84 -12.71
C GLY A 50 6.51 10.28 -11.39
N TRP A 51 5.67 9.25 -11.47
CA TRP A 51 5.19 8.50 -10.31
C TRP A 51 5.99 7.22 -10.10
N TRP A 52 6.35 6.98 -8.84
CA TRP A 52 7.09 5.83 -8.36
C TRP A 52 6.19 4.87 -7.60
N VAL A 53 6.17 3.60 -7.99
CA VAL A 53 5.49 2.57 -7.18
C VAL A 53 6.43 1.98 -6.14
N ILE A 54 6.01 2.08 -4.89
CA ILE A 54 6.78 1.64 -3.73
C ILE A 54 5.92 0.72 -2.85
N PHE A 55 6.58 -0.15 -2.12
CA PHE A 55 5.99 -0.95 -1.06
C PHE A 55 6.37 -0.38 0.29
N GLN A 56 5.38 -0.01 1.08
CA GLN A 56 5.55 0.43 2.45
C GLN A 56 5.21 -0.69 3.43
N PRO A 57 6.21 -1.35 4.05
CA PRO A 57 5.94 -2.34 5.06
C PRO A 57 5.28 -1.70 6.29
N TRP A 58 4.31 -2.40 6.89
CA TRP A 58 3.73 -1.96 8.15
C TRP A 58 4.77 -2.05 9.28
N PRO A 59 4.72 -1.13 10.28
CA PRO A 59 5.58 -1.20 11.44
C PRO A 59 5.31 -2.51 12.20
N SER A 60 6.19 -3.50 11.99
CA SER A 60 6.10 -4.81 12.61
C SER A 60 7.06 -4.87 13.80
N THR A 61 6.57 -5.25 14.98
CA THR A 61 7.36 -5.35 16.22
C THR A 61 8.25 -6.59 16.30
N GLY A 62 8.38 -7.38 15.22
CA GLY A 62 9.24 -8.57 15.22
C GLY A 62 9.57 -9.14 13.84
N GLY A 63 10.81 -9.63 13.73
CA GLY A 63 11.30 -10.58 12.73
C GLY A 63 11.29 -10.12 11.27
N GLN A 64 12.47 -9.70 10.77
CA GLN A 64 12.73 -9.43 9.35
C GLN A 64 12.53 -10.69 8.50
N GLY A 65 11.31 -10.92 8.02
CA GLY A 65 11.00 -11.97 7.05
C GLY A 65 10.26 -11.36 5.86
N HIS A 66 10.48 -11.89 4.66
CA HIS A 66 9.90 -11.49 3.37
C HIS A 66 8.35 -11.47 3.31
N ARG A 67 7.67 -11.85 4.41
CA ARG A 67 6.21 -11.88 4.60
C ARG A 67 5.69 -10.71 5.43
N VAL A 68 6.33 -9.54 5.35
CA VAL A 68 5.78 -8.35 6.01
C VAL A 68 4.53 -7.89 5.25
N PRO A 69 3.38 -7.73 5.93
CA PRO A 69 2.26 -7.01 5.36
C PRO A 69 2.64 -5.54 5.19
N GLY A 70 2.11 -4.92 4.14
CA GLY A 70 2.38 -3.53 3.82
C GLY A 70 1.35 -2.95 2.87
N ASP A 71 1.61 -1.72 2.46
CA ASP A 71 0.79 -0.98 1.50
C ASP A 71 1.58 -0.77 0.21
N ILE A 72 0.89 -0.85 -0.93
CA ILE A 72 1.40 -0.43 -2.23
C ILE A 72 1.02 1.04 -2.41
N LEU A 73 2.03 1.88 -2.56
CA LEU A 73 1.89 3.32 -2.67
C LEU A 73 2.46 3.80 -4.01
N ALA A 74 1.77 4.72 -4.66
CA ALA A 74 2.31 5.52 -5.75
C ALA A 74 2.77 6.86 -5.17
N CYS A 75 4.03 7.23 -5.40
CA CYS A 75 4.64 8.42 -4.85
C CYS A 75 5.16 9.30 -5.98
N ASN A 76 4.85 10.59 -5.94
CA ASN A 76 5.33 11.57 -6.89
C ASN A 76 6.11 12.65 -6.16
N ASP A 77 7.27 13.05 -6.71
CA ASP A 77 7.95 14.26 -6.27
C ASP A 77 7.17 15.46 -6.80
N SER A 78 6.23 15.96 -5.99
CA SER A 78 5.47 17.14 -6.36
C SER A 78 6.25 18.37 -5.92
N TYR A 79 6.77 19.11 -6.91
CA TYR A 79 7.41 20.41 -6.72
C TYR A 79 8.66 20.42 -5.80
N GLY A 80 9.41 19.31 -5.68
CA GLY A 80 10.75 19.26 -5.07
C GLY A 80 10.79 19.26 -3.54
N ASP A 81 9.68 19.63 -2.88
CA ASP A 81 9.57 19.79 -1.43
C ASP A 81 8.38 19.07 -0.80
N MET A 82 7.50 18.41 -1.57
CA MET A 82 6.46 17.55 -1.01
C MET A 82 6.30 16.28 -1.84
N VAL A 83 6.16 15.14 -1.17
CA VAL A 83 5.90 13.87 -1.85
C VAL A 83 4.40 13.61 -1.83
N HIS A 84 3.78 13.61 -3.00
CA HIS A 84 2.38 13.23 -3.13
C HIS A 84 2.29 11.71 -3.11
N VAL A 85 1.52 11.16 -2.18
CA VAL A 85 1.39 9.72 -1.97
C VAL A 85 -0.05 9.30 -2.16
N MET A 86 -0.26 8.31 -3.03
CA MET A 86 -1.54 7.67 -3.27
C MET A 86 -1.48 6.20 -2.88
N VAL A 87 -2.41 5.76 -2.04
CA VAL A 87 -2.53 4.35 -1.65
C VAL A 87 -3.23 3.58 -2.77
N LEU A 88 -2.52 2.66 -3.42
CA LEU A 88 -3.10 1.81 -4.47
C LEU A 88 -3.77 0.57 -3.88
N ALA A 89 -3.10 -0.05 -2.91
CA ALA A 89 -3.64 -1.18 -2.16
C ALA A 89 -3.04 -1.19 -0.75
N ALA A 90 -3.84 -1.57 0.24
CA ALA A 90 -3.41 -1.67 1.62
C ALA A 90 -3.46 -3.13 2.11
N GLY A 91 -2.57 -3.47 3.04
CA GLY A 91 -2.55 -4.79 3.68
C GLY A 91 -2.27 -5.93 2.70
N VAL A 92 -1.32 -5.77 1.80
CA VAL A 92 -0.84 -6.81 0.88
C VAL A 92 0.50 -7.38 1.33
N ARG A 93 0.90 -8.54 0.81
CA ARG A 93 2.25 -9.07 1.07
C ARG A 93 3.25 -8.52 0.08
N GLU A 94 4.48 -8.31 0.53
CA GLU A 94 5.57 -7.89 -0.34
C GLU A 94 5.80 -8.86 -1.50
N ASP A 95 5.92 -10.17 -1.23
CA ASP A 95 6.17 -11.18 -2.27
C ASP A 95 5.07 -11.20 -3.35
N ASP A 96 3.81 -11.06 -2.93
CA ASP A 96 2.66 -11.07 -3.84
C ASP A 96 2.60 -9.77 -4.67
N ALA A 97 2.92 -8.64 -4.05
CA ALA A 97 3.06 -7.36 -4.75
C ALA A 97 4.22 -7.40 -5.75
N GLU A 98 5.40 -7.89 -5.35
CA GLU A 98 6.55 -8.03 -6.24
C GLU A 98 6.22 -8.96 -7.43
N ALA A 99 5.54 -10.08 -7.17
CA ALA A 99 5.12 -11.01 -8.22
C ALA A 99 4.12 -10.38 -9.20
N ALA A 100 3.12 -9.65 -8.71
CA ALA A 100 2.11 -9.02 -9.54
C ALA A 100 2.70 -7.92 -10.43
N PHE A 101 3.48 -7.01 -9.86
CA PHE A 101 4.13 -5.94 -10.62
C PHE A 101 5.22 -6.46 -11.57
N ARG A 102 5.85 -7.60 -11.24
CA ARG A 102 6.77 -8.28 -12.15
C ARG A 102 6.06 -8.96 -13.31
N ALA A 103 4.86 -9.49 -13.08
CA ALA A 103 4.03 -10.09 -14.13
C ALA A 103 3.47 -9.01 -15.06
N ASP A 104 2.98 -7.90 -14.49
CA ASP A 104 2.39 -6.79 -15.22
C ASP A 104 3.09 -5.48 -14.83
N VAL A 105 3.99 -5.02 -15.71
CA VAL A 105 4.72 -3.76 -15.57
C VAL A 105 3.76 -2.59 -15.83
N PRO A 106 3.38 -1.79 -14.82
CA PRO A 106 2.50 -0.65 -15.03
C PRO A 106 3.21 0.45 -15.84
N VAL A 107 2.48 1.03 -16.78
CA VAL A 107 2.94 2.18 -17.58
C VAL A 107 2.16 3.46 -17.28
N SER A 108 1.21 3.40 -16.34
CA SER A 108 0.38 4.51 -15.88
C SER A 108 -0.13 4.28 -14.46
N LEU A 109 -0.63 5.34 -13.81
CA LEU A 109 -1.23 5.24 -12.46
C LEU A 109 -2.45 4.31 -12.46
N ALA A 110 -3.26 4.37 -13.53
CA ALA A 110 -4.41 3.50 -13.71
C ALA A 110 -4.04 2.03 -13.91
N ASP A 111 -2.89 1.75 -14.54
CA ASP A 111 -2.37 0.39 -14.64
C ASP A 111 -1.81 -0.08 -13.31
N ALA A 112 -1.05 0.76 -12.59
CA ALA A 112 -0.54 0.44 -11.27
C ALA A 112 -1.66 0.12 -10.28
N ALA A 113 -2.76 0.88 -10.31
CA ALA A 113 -3.96 0.60 -9.52
C ALA A 113 -4.62 -0.73 -9.91
N ARG A 114 -4.69 -1.03 -11.22
CA ARG A 114 -5.22 -2.31 -11.72
C ARG A 114 -4.38 -3.50 -11.27
N VAL A 115 -3.05 -3.41 -11.38
CA VAL A 115 -2.12 -4.46 -10.93
C VAL A 115 -2.19 -4.60 -9.40
N ALA A 116 -2.20 -3.51 -8.65
CA ALA A 116 -2.34 -3.55 -7.20
C ALA A 116 -3.66 -4.22 -6.76
N ALA A 117 -4.75 -4.03 -7.52
CA ALA A 117 -6.05 -4.65 -7.24
C ALA A 117 -6.08 -6.17 -7.50
N THR A 118 -5.12 -6.73 -8.24
CA THR A 118 -5.00 -8.19 -8.40
C THR A 118 -4.21 -8.84 -7.27
N VAL A 119 -3.49 -8.04 -6.47
CA VAL A 119 -2.68 -8.55 -5.36
C VAL A 119 -3.59 -9.05 -4.25
N PRO A 120 -3.41 -10.30 -3.77
CA PRO A 120 -4.15 -10.81 -2.63
C PRO A 120 -3.91 -9.94 -1.39
N HIS A 121 -4.99 -9.40 -0.84
CA HIS A 121 -4.94 -8.77 0.48
C HIS A 121 -4.64 -9.84 1.52
N VAL A 122 -3.70 -9.54 2.41
CA VAL A 122 -3.56 -10.23 3.69
C VAL A 122 -4.89 -10.04 4.39
N ALA A 123 -5.65 -11.13 4.53
CA ALA A 123 -6.79 -11.13 5.42
C ALA A 123 -6.31 -10.53 6.72
N ALA A 124 -6.91 -9.41 7.14
CA ALA A 124 -6.68 -8.85 8.47
C ALA A 124 -6.64 -10.04 9.42
N PRO A 125 -5.65 -10.17 10.32
CA PRO A 125 -5.70 -11.24 11.30
C PRO A 125 -7.09 -11.13 11.90
N ALA A 126 -7.94 -12.12 11.61
CA ALA A 126 -9.29 -12.12 12.10
C ALA A 126 -9.09 -11.92 13.59
N HIS A 127 -9.54 -10.76 14.08
CA HIS A 127 -9.48 -10.52 15.50
C HIS A 127 -10.22 -11.72 16.07
N ARG A 128 -9.49 -12.65 16.69
CA ARG A 128 -10.07 -13.69 17.52
C ARG A 128 -10.54 -13.01 18.80
N ASP A 129 -11.33 -11.95 18.65
CA ASP A 129 -12.30 -11.58 19.66
C ASP A 129 -13.61 -12.15 19.15
N GLY A 130 -13.90 -13.33 19.69
CA GLY A 130 -15.17 -13.98 19.46
C GLY A 130 -16.29 -13.02 19.81
N THR A 131 -17.18 -12.75 18.87
CA THR A 131 -18.58 -13.16 19.03
C THR A 131 -19.19 -13.21 17.64
N THR A 132 -19.48 -14.42 17.16
CA THR A 132 -20.52 -14.59 16.15
C THR A 132 -21.85 -14.27 16.83
N THR A 133 -22.14 -12.99 17.05
CA THR A 133 -23.49 -12.54 17.37
C THR A 133 -24.19 -12.34 16.05
N TYR A 134 -24.75 -13.42 15.53
CA TYR A 134 -26.00 -13.27 14.79
C TYR A 134 -26.91 -12.36 15.64
N PRO A 135 -27.45 -11.25 15.11
CA PRO A 135 -28.52 -10.58 15.84
C PRO A 135 -29.67 -11.59 15.97
N PRO A 136 -30.19 -11.87 17.18
CA PRO A 136 -31.39 -12.67 17.30
C PRO A 136 -32.50 -11.89 16.61
N VAL A 137 -33.05 -12.46 15.54
CA VAL A 137 -34.28 -11.99 14.93
C VAL A 137 -35.37 -12.01 15.99
N SER A 138 -35.61 -10.86 16.62
CA SER A 138 -36.74 -10.63 17.51
C SER A 138 -38.01 -10.67 16.68
N ARG A 139 -38.58 -11.87 16.50
CA ARG A 139 -39.97 -12.02 16.06
C ARG A 139 -40.86 -11.80 17.28
N ARG A 140 -41.24 -10.54 17.53
CA ARG A 140 -42.23 -10.17 18.56
C ARG A 140 -43.39 -9.40 17.93
N GLY A 141 -44.53 -10.09 17.77
CA GLY A 141 -45.89 -9.54 17.64
C GLY A 141 -46.27 -8.93 16.28
N PRO A 142 -47.57 -8.88 15.93
CA PRO A 142 -48.67 -8.66 16.87
C PRO A 142 -49.72 -9.77 16.93
N THR A 143 -50.26 -9.93 18.14
CA THR A 143 -51.50 -10.61 18.48
C THR A 143 -52.67 -9.99 17.72
N GLY A 144 -53.33 -10.77 16.86
CA GLY A 144 -54.65 -10.44 16.31
C GLY A 144 -55.72 -11.06 17.19
N ALA A 145 -56.60 -10.22 17.73
CA ALA A 145 -57.70 -10.58 18.59
C ALA A 145 -58.76 -11.42 17.85
N GLY A 146 -59.31 -12.42 18.56
CA GLY A 146 -60.55 -13.13 18.27
C GLY A 146 -61.29 -13.33 19.59
#